data_AF-A0A969H646-F1
#
_entry.id   AF-A0A969H646-F1
#
_cell.length_a   1.000
_cell.length_b   1.000
_cell.length_c   1.000
_cell.angle_alpha   90.00
_cell.angle_beta   90.00
_cell.angle_gamma   90.00
#
_symmetry.space_group_name_H-M   'P 1'
#
loop_
_entity.id
_entity.type
_entity.pdbx_description
1 polymer ?
#
loop_
_entity_poly.entity_id
_entity_poly.type
_entity_poly.pdbx_seq_one_letter_code
_entity_poly.pdbx_strand_id
1 'polypeptide(L)'
;MKPHLLSHLTAGEPVVYIQAGTPPEQLTAWLQAEGLDVADLTDRGLLRIMSPDQAYLLTGRFDVKRMLAFMESAILASMAAGHARIFITGEMSWSLGDAPGAEQMMAYEALLNPLIEKYPNVTIVCQYDLKRFNAASVVDALLTHPTAHLPSGVVTGFYGS
;
A
#
# COMPACT_ATOMS: atom_id res chain seq x y z
N MET A 1 5.38 -7.71 2.36
CA MET A 1 5.88 -6.39 1.91
C MET A 1 7.30 -6.45 1.35
N LYS A 2 8.34 -6.70 2.18
CA LYS A 2 9.76 -6.60 1.77
C LYS A 2 10.13 -7.30 0.45
N PRO A 3 9.78 -8.58 0.23
CA PRO A 3 10.12 -9.27 -1.03
C PRO A 3 9.53 -8.60 -2.28
N HIS A 4 8.29 -8.11 -2.20
CA HIS A 4 7.64 -7.41 -3.32
C HIS A 4 8.33 -6.08 -3.63
N LEU A 5 8.73 -5.34 -2.59
CA LEU A 5 9.44 -4.07 -2.75
C LEU A 5 10.76 -4.24 -3.51
N LEU A 6 11.60 -5.17 -3.04
CA LEU A 6 12.91 -5.42 -3.65
C LEU A 6 12.77 -5.96 -5.08
N SER A 7 11.83 -6.87 -5.30
CA SER A 7 11.58 -7.43 -6.63
C SER A 7 11.20 -6.36 -7.66
N HIS A 8 10.35 -5.38 -7.31
CA HIS A 8 9.95 -4.33 -8.23
C HIS A 8 11.09 -3.34 -8.49
N LEU A 9 11.73 -2.84 -7.43
CA LEU A 9 12.80 -1.84 -7.57
C LEU A 9 14.01 -2.39 -8.36
N THR A 10 14.40 -3.65 -8.10
CA THR A 10 15.52 -4.29 -8.83
C THR A 10 15.18 -4.55 -10.30
N ALA A 11 13.90 -4.76 -10.62
CA ALA A 11 13.42 -4.94 -11.99
C ALA A 11 13.22 -3.61 -12.74
N GLY A 12 13.43 -2.45 -12.09
CA GLY A 12 13.14 -1.14 -12.69
C GLY A 12 11.64 -0.85 -12.81
N GLU A 13 10.83 -1.40 -11.91
CA GLU A 13 9.39 -1.21 -11.87
C GLU A 13 8.99 -0.29 -10.72
N PRO A 14 8.01 0.60 -10.92
CA PRO A 14 7.71 1.65 -9.97
C PRO A 14 7.00 1.11 -8.73
N VAL A 15 7.26 1.80 -7.63
CA VAL A 15 6.66 1.56 -6.33
C VAL A 15 6.08 2.86 -5.79
N VAL A 16 4.83 2.79 -5.33
CA VAL A 16 4.22 3.82 -4.48
C VAL A 16 4.13 3.28 -3.06
N TYR A 17 4.79 3.94 -2.12
CA TYR A 17 4.80 3.58 -0.70
C TYR A 17 4.13 4.68 0.11
N ILE A 18 2.96 4.40 0.70
CA ILE A 18 2.26 5.30 1.60
C ILE A 18 2.65 4.96 3.04
N GLN A 19 3.58 5.73 3.59
CA GLN A 19 4.19 5.53 4.91
C GLN A 19 3.41 6.29 5.98
N ALA A 20 3.08 5.65 7.11
CA ALA A 20 2.25 6.25 8.16
C ALA A 20 2.82 6.05 9.57
N GLY A 21 3.11 4.81 9.95
CA GLY A 21 3.57 4.43 11.28
C GLY A 21 5.07 4.20 11.38
N THR A 22 5.73 3.83 10.27
CA THR A 22 7.18 3.63 10.25
C THR A 22 7.90 4.98 10.16
N PRO A 23 8.93 5.25 10.97
CA PRO A 23 9.76 6.44 10.85
C PRO A 23 10.31 6.62 9.42
N PRO A 24 10.25 7.83 8.82
CA PRO A 24 10.69 8.07 7.43
C PRO A 24 12.08 7.51 7.12
N GLU A 25 13.02 7.70 8.04
CA GLU A 25 14.41 7.26 7.91
C GLU A 25 14.57 5.74 7.89
N GLN A 26 13.63 4.99 8.47
CA GLN A 26 13.74 3.54 8.59
C GLN A 26 13.59 2.84 7.23
N LEU A 27 12.67 3.30 6.37
CA LEU A 27 12.54 2.77 5.01
C LEU A 27 13.81 3.06 4.20
N THR A 28 14.35 4.27 4.32
CA THR A 28 15.58 4.67 3.63
C THR A 28 16.77 3.85 4.08
N ALA A 29 17.01 3.75 5.39
CA ALA A 29 18.09 2.94 5.94
C ALA A 29 17.95 1.47 5.55
N TRP A 30 16.72 0.95 5.53
CA TRP A 30 16.48 -0.42 5.11
C TRP A 30 16.81 -0.64 3.62
N LEU A 31 16.35 0.23 2.72
CA LEU A 31 16.66 0.13 1.29
C LEU A 31 18.17 0.26 1.02
N GLN A 32 18.85 1.18 1.71
CA GLN A 32 20.30 1.34 1.62
C GLN A 32 21.06 0.09 2.08
N ALA A 33 20.60 -0.59 3.13
CA ALA A 33 21.19 -1.85 3.59
C ALA A 33 21.06 -2.98 2.56
N GLU A 34 20.08 -2.90 1.65
CA GLU A 34 19.91 -3.81 0.52
C GLU A 34 20.69 -3.36 -0.74
N GLY A 35 21.50 -2.29 -0.63
CA GLY A 35 22.29 -1.75 -1.73
C GLY A 35 21.51 -0.89 -2.72
N LEU A 36 20.30 -0.44 -2.36
CA LEU A 36 19.47 0.43 -3.20
C LEU A 36 19.63 1.90 -2.80
N ASP A 37 19.92 2.76 -3.77
CA ASP A 37 19.97 4.20 -3.57
C ASP A 37 18.57 4.81 -3.72
N VAL A 38 18.01 5.28 -2.59
CA VAL A 38 16.67 5.86 -2.54
C VAL A 38 16.57 7.16 -3.35
N ALA A 39 17.64 7.96 -3.42
CA ALA A 39 17.65 9.19 -4.18
C ALA A 39 17.60 8.89 -5.69
N ASP A 40 18.45 7.98 -6.18
CA ASP A 40 18.42 7.53 -7.58
C ASP A 40 17.05 6.94 -7.96
N LEU A 41 16.50 6.07 -7.12
CA LEU A 41 15.18 5.46 -7.36
C LEU A 41 14.06 6.50 -7.43
N THR A 42 14.13 7.55 -6.59
CA THR A 42 13.15 8.63 -6.60
C THR A 42 13.30 9.51 -7.84
N ASP A 43 14.53 9.89 -8.19
CA ASP A 43 14.84 10.73 -9.35
C ASP A 43 14.44 10.06 -10.66
N ARG A 44 14.57 8.74 -10.74
CA ARG A 44 14.12 7.93 -11.88
C ARG A 44 12.61 7.65 -11.89
N GLY A 45 11.88 8.09 -10.86
CA GLY A 45 10.44 7.86 -10.72
C GLY A 45 10.05 6.43 -10.34
N LEU A 46 11.01 5.60 -9.94
CA LEU A 46 10.78 4.20 -9.54
C LEU A 46 10.32 4.05 -8.10
N LEU A 47 10.56 5.04 -7.24
CA LEU A 47 10.09 5.03 -5.86
C LEU A 47 9.44 6.36 -5.52
N ARG A 48 8.18 6.29 -5.10
CA ARG A 48 7.45 7.43 -4.56
C ARG A 48 7.01 7.13 -3.13
N ILE A 49 7.60 7.82 -2.16
CA ILE A 49 7.21 7.74 -0.75
C ILE A 49 6.24 8.89 -0.44
N MET A 50 5.11 8.57 0.17
CA MET A 50 4.04 9.52 0.48
C MET A 50 3.62 9.39 1.94
N SER A 51 3.38 10.50 2.61
CA SER A 51 2.69 10.52 3.91
C SER A 51 1.19 10.29 3.74
N PRO A 52 0.43 10.01 4.83
CA PRO A 52 -1.02 9.90 4.75
C PRO A 52 -1.65 11.19 4.23
N ASP A 53 -1.14 12.36 4.63
CA ASP A 53 -1.64 13.67 4.19
C ASP A 53 -1.39 13.97 2.71
N GLN A 54 -0.47 13.25 2.07
CA GLN A 54 -0.26 13.33 0.61
C GLN A 54 -1.12 12.32 -0.16
N ALA A 55 -1.67 11.31 0.53
CA ALA A 55 -2.40 10.20 -0.07
C ALA A 55 -3.78 10.02 0.58
N TYR A 56 -3.90 9.25 1.68
CA TYR A 56 -5.16 8.92 2.35
C TYR A 56 -5.98 10.14 2.80
N LEU A 57 -5.32 11.18 3.29
CA LEU A 57 -5.91 12.35 3.93
C LEU A 57 -5.65 13.64 3.15
N LEU A 58 -5.45 13.55 1.82
CA LEU A 58 -5.11 14.68 0.96
C LEU A 58 -6.01 15.93 1.13
N THR A 59 -7.28 15.74 1.48
CA THR A 59 -8.26 16.82 1.69
C THR A 59 -8.58 17.06 3.16
N GLY A 60 -7.71 16.61 4.07
CA GLY A 60 -7.92 16.63 5.53
C GLY A 60 -8.90 15.59 6.06
N ARG A 61 -9.40 14.71 5.18
CA ARG A 61 -10.30 13.59 5.51
C ARG A 61 -10.07 12.41 4.59
N PHE A 62 -10.39 11.21 5.07
CA PHE A 62 -10.46 10.04 4.23
C PHE A 62 -11.75 10.04 3.42
N ASP A 63 -11.61 9.75 2.13
CA ASP A 63 -12.71 9.64 1.18
C ASP A 63 -12.43 8.46 0.25
N VAL A 64 -13.32 7.47 0.28
CA VAL A 64 -13.14 6.20 -0.44
C VAL A 64 -13.06 6.41 -1.94
N LYS A 65 -13.93 7.25 -2.51
CA LYS A 65 -13.99 7.49 -3.97
C LYS A 65 -12.72 8.15 -4.45
N ARG A 66 -12.26 9.18 -3.72
CA ARG A 66 -11.00 9.87 -4.00
C ARG A 66 -9.81 8.91 -3.92
N MET A 67 -9.77 8.06 -2.88
CA MET A 67 -8.66 7.13 -2.72
C MET A 67 -8.62 6.06 -3.82
N LEU A 68 -9.78 5.50 -4.21
CA LEU A 68 -9.85 4.58 -5.35
C LEU A 68 -9.41 5.25 -6.66
N ALA A 69 -9.85 6.50 -6.91
CA ALA A 69 -9.44 7.26 -8.09
C ALA A 69 -7.92 7.55 -8.09
N PHE A 70 -7.32 7.80 -6.91
CA PHE A 70 -5.87 7.93 -6.77
C PHE A 70 -5.15 6.62 -7.12
N MET A 71 -5.62 5.48 -6.60
CA MET A 71 -5.01 4.17 -6.87
C MET A 71 -5.08 3.84 -8.37
N GLU A 72 -6.25 4.02 -9.00
CA GLU A 72 -6.43 3.79 -10.44
C GLU A 72 -5.57 4.75 -11.28
N SER A 73 -5.48 6.03 -10.89
CA SER A 73 -4.62 7.00 -11.58
C SER A 73 -3.14 6.63 -11.50
N ALA A 74 -2.67 6.14 -10.35
CA ALA A 74 -1.28 5.69 -10.19
C ALA A 74 -0.98 4.48 -11.09
N ILE A 75 -1.91 3.53 -11.18
CA ILE A 75 -1.81 2.37 -12.08
C ILE A 75 -1.74 2.82 -13.54
N LEU A 76 -2.69 3.65 -13.98
CA LEU A 76 -2.76 4.13 -15.36
C LEU A 76 -1.53 4.97 -15.74
N ALA A 77 -1.04 5.81 -14.84
CA ALA A 77 0.18 6.59 -15.07
C ALA A 77 1.41 5.69 -15.25
N SER A 78 1.55 4.65 -14.41
CA SER A 78 2.63 3.67 -14.53
C SER A 78 2.59 2.92 -15.87
N MET A 79 1.40 2.49 -16.30
CA MET A 79 1.22 1.82 -17.59
C MET A 79 1.52 2.77 -18.76
N ALA A 80 1.08 4.02 -18.69
CA ALA A 80 1.36 5.04 -19.71
C ALA A 80 2.86 5.36 -19.82
N ALA A 81 3.61 5.25 -18.72
CA ALA A 81 5.07 5.36 -18.71
C ALA A 81 5.79 4.10 -19.23
N GLY A 82 5.06 3.04 -19.62
CA GLY A 82 5.61 1.83 -20.22
C GLY A 82 6.03 0.75 -19.22
N HIS A 83 5.68 0.87 -17.94
CA HIS A 83 6.00 -0.16 -16.95
C HIS A 83 5.03 -1.33 -17.04
N ALA A 84 5.60 -2.55 -17.02
CA ALA A 84 4.83 -3.79 -17.11
C ALA A 84 4.06 -4.13 -15.82
N ARG A 85 4.63 -3.76 -14.66
CA ARG A 85 4.05 -3.96 -13.33
C ARG A 85 4.20 -2.70 -12.48
N ILE A 86 3.38 -2.60 -11.44
CA ILE A 86 3.49 -1.59 -10.39
C ILE A 86 3.17 -2.23 -9.05
N PHE A 87 3.90 -1.82 -8.02
CA PHE A 87 3.60 -2.17 -6.64
C PHE A 87 3.13 -0.94 -5.87
N ILE A 88 1.95 -1.03 -5.28
CA ILE A 88 1.44 0.00 -4.36
C ILE A 88 1.31 -0.61 -2.98
N THR A 89 1.86 0.05 -1.97
CA THR A 89 1.71 -0.40 -0.59
C THR A 89 1.45 0.76 0.34
N GLY A 90 0.67 0.50 1.39
CA GLY A 90 0.36 1.52 2.38
C GLY A 90 0.23 0.96 3.77
N GLU A 91 0.72 1.72 4.75
CA GLU A 91 0.62 1.39 6.17
C GLU A 91 -0.70 1.86 6.73
N MET A 92 -1.56 0.96 7.15
CA MET A 92 -2.95 1.28 7.53
C MET A 92 -3.07 1.98 8.88
N SER A 93 -1.97 2.08 9.64
CA SER A 93 -1.98 2.63 10.99
C SER A 93 -2.38 4.11 11.09
N TRP A 94 -2.50 4.83 9.97
CA TRP A 94 -3.11 6.17 9.90
C TRP A 94 -4.58 6.15 10.36
N SER A 95 -5.28 5.02 10.18
CA SER A 95 -6.71 4.89 10.50
C SER A 95 -6.98 4.69 11.99
N LEU A 96 -5.94 4.50 12.80
CA LEU A 96 -6.06 4.31 14.24
C LEU A 96 -6.24 5.63 15.00
N GLY A 97 -6.02 6.78 14.34
CA GLY A 97 -6.29 8.09 14.90
C GLY A 97 -7.70 8.58 14.57
N ASP A 98 -8.04 9.78 15.06
CA ASP A 98 -9.36 10.41 14.88
C ASP A 98 -9.51 11.14 13.52
N ALA A 99 -8.83 10.66 12.47
CA ALA A 99 -8.89 11.27 11.16
C ALA A 99 -10.33 11.18 10.61
N PRO A 100 -10.97 12.29 10.20
CA PRO A 100 -12.33 12.25 9.69
C PRO A 100 -12.44 11.30 8.49
N GLY A 101 -13.40 10.39 8.49
CA GLY A 101 -13.59 9.42 7.41
C GLY A 101 -12.86 8.09 7.62
N ALA A 102 -11.99 7.95 8.64
CA ALA A 102 -11.24 6.72 8.89
C ALA A 102 -12.15 5.49 9.09
N GLU A 103 -13.39 5.69 9.56
CA GLU A 103 -14.40 4.64 9.70
C GLU A 103 -14.76 3.96 8.37
N GLN A 104 -14.49 4.61 7.23
CA GLN A 104 -14.74 4.07 5.89
C GLN A 104 -13.58 3.22 5.36
N MET A 105 -12.49 3.03 6.12
CA MET A 105 -11.32 2.28 5.67
C MET A 105 -11.67 0.87 5.19
N MET A 106 -12.50 0.14 5.93
CA MET A 106 -12.91 -1.22 5.54
C MET A 106 -13.73 -1.24 4.25
N ALA A 107 -14.56 -0.21 4.01
CA ALA A 107 -15.29 -0.07 2.75
C ALA A 107 -14.32 0.19 1.58
N TYR A 108 -13.26 0.96 1.81
CA TYR A 108 -12.18 1.14 0.83
C TYR A 108 -11.44 -0.17 0.54
N GLU A 109 -11.06 -0.93 1.57
CA GLU A 109 -10.37 -2.22 1.40
C GLU A 109 -11.21 -3.21 0.58
N ALA A 110 -12.51 -3.31 0.87
CA ALA A 110 -13.42 -4.14 0.09
C ALA A 110 -13.52 -3.70 -1.38
N LEU A 111 -13.61 -2.39 -1.64
CA LEU A 111 -13.72 -1.82 -2.99
C LEU A 111 -12.39 -1.82 -3.77
N LEU A 112 -11.27 -2.09 -3.10
CA LEU A 112 -9.98 -2.20 -3.74
C LEU A 112 -9.86 -3.50 -4.55
N ASN A 113 -10.51 -4.58 -4.11
CA ASN A 113 -10.44 -5.88 -4.81
C ASN A 113 -10.99 -5.81 -6.26
N PRO A 114 -12.21 -5.30 -6.51
CA PRO A 114 -12.72 -5.16 -7.88
C PRO A 114 -11.89 -4.21 -8.75
N LEU A 115 -11.14 -3.27 -8.15
CA LEU A 115 -10.20 -2.43 -8.89
C LEU A 115 -9.00 -3.27 -9.35
N ILE A 116 -8.39 -4.04 -8.45
CA ILE A 116 -7.23 -4.90 -8.75
C ILE A 116 -7.58 -5.95 -9.81
N GLU A 117 -8.78 -6.52 -9.77
CA GLU A 117 -9.25 -7.51 -10.76
C GLU A 117 -9.24 -6.98 -12.20
N LYS A 118 -9.35 -5.65 -12.41
CA LYS A 118 -9.22 -5.02 -13.74
C LYS A 118 -7.76 -4.94 -14.23
N TYR A 119 -6.79 -5.08 -13.34
CA TYR A 119 -5.38 -4.84 -13.60
C TYR A 119 -4.50 -6.01 -13.08
N PRO A 120 -4.41 -7.13 -13.80
CA PRO A 120 -3.75 -8.35 -13.32
C PRO A 120 -2.23 -8.22 -13.07
N ASN A 121 -1.59 -7.17 -13.59
CA ASN A 121 -0.16 -6.90 -13.41
C ASN A 121 0.13 -5.94 -12.23
N VAL A 122 -0.88 -5.57 -11.45
CA VAL A 122 -0.75 -4.68 -10.30
C VAL A 122 -0.68 -5.50 -9.02
N THR A 123 0.30 -5.19 -8.17
CA THR A 123 0.35 -5.72 -6.80
C THR A 123 -0.02 -4.61 -5.84
N ILE A 124 -0.98 -4.85 -4.94
CA ILE A 124 -1.30 -3.94 -3.84
C ILE A 124 -1.18 -4.67 -2.51
N VAL A 125 -0.51 -4.06 -1.53
CA VAL A 125 -0.39 -4.61 -0.17
C VAL A 125 -0.73 -3.55 0.87
N CYS A 126 -1.82 -3.78 1.61
CA CYS A 126 -2.18 -3.02 2.80
C CYS A 126 -1.49 -3.62 4.03
N GLN A 127 -0.79 -2.79 4.81
CA GLN A 127 0.06 -3.23 5.92
C GLN A 127 -0.58 -2.90 7.27
N TYR A 128 -0.83 -3.92 8.08
CA TYR A 128 -1.43 -3.81 9.41
C TYR A 128 -0.39 -4.11 10.49
N ASP A 129 -0.15 -3.16 11.40
CA ASP A 129 0.70 -3.39 12.56
C ASP A 129 -0.09 -4.13 13.66
N LEU A 130 0.16 -5.43 13.79
CA LEU A 130 -0.51 -6.29 14.76
C LEU A 130 -0.28 -5.90 16.23
N LYS A 131 0.70 -5.04 16.53
CA LYS A 131 0.89 -4.49 17.88
C LYS A 131 -0.02 -3.31 18.17
N ARG A 132 -0.56 -2.67 17.13
CA ARG A 132 -1.37 -1.44 17.23
C ARG A 132 -2.84 -1.69 16.88
N PHE A 133 -3.13 -2.57 15.93
CA PHE A 133 -4.50 -2.95 15.59
C PHE A 133 -5.07 -3.95 16.60
N ASN A 134 -6.34 -3.78 16.96
CA ASN A 134 -7.05 -4.74 17.79
C ASN A 134 -7.44 -5.99 16.96
N ALA A 135 -7.81 -7.08 17.63
CA ALA A 135 -8.13 -8.34 16.97
C ALA A 135 -9.33 -8.23 16.00
N ALA A 136 -10.34 -7.43 16.31
CA ALA A 136 -11.51 -7.24 15.44
C ALA A 136 -11.10 -6.59 14.10
N SER A 137 -10.30 -5.52 14.14
CA SER A 137 -9.81 -4.85 12.93
C SER A 137 -8.90 -5.75 12.08
N VAL A 138 -8.13 -6.63 12.72
CA VAL A 138 -7.32 -7.63 11.98
C VAL A 138 -8.22 -8.66 11.31
N VAL A 139 -9.28 -9.12 11.99
CA VAL A 139 -10.28 -10.02 11.38
C VAL A 139 -10.99 -9.34 10.21
N ASP A 140 -11.41 -8.08 10.37
CA ASP A 140 -12.05 -7.32 9.27
C ASP A 140 -11.12 -7.24 8.05
N ALA A 141 -9.82 -6.97 8.26
CA ALA A 141 -8.84 -6.98 7.19
C ALA A 141 -8.71 -8.38 6.53
N LEU A 142 -8.74 -9.47 7.31
CA LEU A 142 -8.73 -10.83 6.75
C LEU A 142 -9.99 -11.17 5.94
N LEU A 143 -11.14 -10.53 6.23
CA LEU A 143 -12.36 -10.69 5.44
C LEU A 143 -12.31 -9.96 4.10
N THR A 144 -11.48 -8.92 3.97
CA THR A 144 -11.38 -8.12 2.74
C THR A 144 -10.24 -8.51 1.82
N HIS A 145 -9.30 -9.35 2.25
CA HIS A 145 -8.11 -9.71 1.46
C HIS A 145 -8.12 -11.19 1.05
N PRO A 146 -7.69 -11.54 -0.17
CA PRO A 146 -7.59 -12.93 -0.60
C PRO A 146 -6.49 -13.70 0.14
N THR A 147 -5.41 -13.01 0.53
CA THR A 147 -4.29 -13.59 1.28
C THR A 147 -3.77 -12.61 2.32
N ALA A 148 -3.19 -13.14 3.40
CA ALA A 148 -2.48 -12.35 4.39
C ALA A 148 -1.09 -12.94 4.65
N HIS A 149 -0.10 -12.06 4.76
CA HIS A 149 1.28 -12.42 5.06
C HIS A 149 1.57 -12.13 6.53
N LEU A 150 1.63 -13.18 7.34
CA LEU A 150 1.92 -13.11 8.77
C LEU A 150 3.38 -13.52 9.04
N PRO A 151 3.94 -13.21 10.22
CA PRO A 151 5.25 -13.73 10.62
C PRO A 151 5.35 -15.26 10.59
N SER A 152 4.23 -15.95 10.82
CA SER A 152 4.13 -17.42 10.79
C SER A 152 3.99 -18.02 9.38
N GLY A 153 3.83 -17.19 8.35
CA GLY A 153 3.64 -17.62 6.97
C GLY A 153 2.47 -16.93 6.26
N VAL A 154 2.16 -17.41 5.06
CA VAL A 154 1.04 -16.93 4.26
C VAL A 154 -0.20 -17.72 4.61
N VAL A 155 -1.31 -17.02 4.87
CA VAL A 155 -2.64 -17.62 5.09
C VAL A 155 -3.61 -17.10 4.05
N THR A 156 -4.59 -17.93 3.67
CA THR A 156 -5.72 -17.49 2.85
C THR A 156 -6.63 -16.62 3.71
N GLY A 157 -7.04 -15.47 3.18
CA GLY A 157 -8.08 -14.68 3.83
C GLY A 157 -9.48 -15.25 3.57
N PHE A 158 -10.50 -14.59 4.09
CA PHE A 158 -11.90 -15.01 3.98
C PHE A 158 -12.66 -14.19 2.91
N TYR A 159 -11.92 -13.54 2.01
CA TYR A 159 -12.50 -12.81 0.88
C TYR A 159 -13.36 -13.73 0.02
N GLY A 160 -14.63 -13.35 -0.17
CA GLY A 160 -15.59 -14.09 -0.99
C GLY A 160 -16.19 -15.35 -0.36
N SER A 161 -15.99 -15.57 0.96
CA SER A 161 -16.67 -16.63 1.73
C SER A 161 -18.08 -16.28 2.20
#